data_AF-A0A7C3Y7Z9-F1
#
_entry.id   AF-A0A7C3Y7Z9-F1
#
_cell.length_a   1.000
_cell.length_b   1.000
_cell.length_c   1.000
_cell.angle_alpha   90.00
_cell.angle_beta   90.00
_cell.angle_gamma   90.00
#
_symmetry.space_group_name_H-M   'P 1'
#
loop_
_entity.id
_entity.type
_entity.pdbx_description
1 polymer ?
#
loop_
_entity_poly.entity_id
_entity_poly.type
_entity_poly.pdbx_seq_one_letter_code
_entity_poly.pdbx_strand_id
1 'polypeptide(L)'
;MAIAKVEERILRDVLKCSFCGMCEWVCPTLKMMDNHRLYGPRGRVNSIVFLIRNGIWSNKGTDGIFTCLLCGACTTQCPAGVDVKEDIRMFRYYLLTNKKV
;
A
#
# COMPACT_ATOMS: atom_id res chain seq x y z
N MET A 1 19.97 -8.22 -6.71
CA MET A 1 19.78 -7.21 -7.78
C MET A 1 18.33 -6.99 -8.19
N ALA A 2 17.50 -8.04 -8.38
CA ALA A 2 16.08 -7.85 -8.77
C ALA A 2 15.20 -7.20 -7.68
N ILE A 3 15.45 -7.49 -6.40
CA ILE A 3 14.65 -7.03 -5.26
C ILE A 3 14.78 -5.53 -5.00
N ALA A 4 16.00 -4.98 -5.02
CA ALA A 4 16.24 -3.54 -4.87
C ALA A 4 15.51 -2.71 -5.94
N LYS A 5 15.35 -3.28 -7.14
CA LYS A 5 14.60 -2.66 -8.25
C LYS A 5 13.09 -2.58 -7.98
N VAL A 6 12.54 -3.52 -7.21
CA VAL A 6 11.12 -3.54 -6.82
C VAL A 6 10.85 -2.46 -5.78
N GLU A 7 11.69 -2.35 -4.74
CA GLU A 7 11.58 -1.33 -3.70
C GLU A 7 11.61 0.09 -4.27
N GLU A 8 12.57 0.38 -5.15
CA GLU A 8 12.70 1.69 -5.80
C GLU A 8 11.48 2.03 -6.66
N ARG A 9 10.94 1.05 -7.41
CA ARG A 9 9.76 1.23 -8.24
C ARG A 9 8.52 1.58 -7.39
N ILE A 10 8.28 0.82 -6.33
CA ILE A 10 7.16 1.06 -5.41
C ILE A 10 7.32 2.45 -4.78
N LEU A 11 8.50 2.76 -4.22
CA LEU A 11 8.74 4.04 -3.54
C LEU A 11 8.50 5.23 -4.46
N ARG A 12 8.95 5.17 -5.71
CA ARG A 12 8.74 6.23 -6.69
C ARG A 12 7.27 6.53 -6.94
N ASP A 13 6.40 5.51 -6.89
CA ASP A 13 4.98 5.67 -7.14
C ASP A 13 4.23 6.17 -5.90
N VAL A 14 4.39 5.48 -4.77
CA VAL A 14 3.69 5.81 -3.51
C VAL A 14 4.01 7.21 -2.99
N LEU A 15 5.21 7.74 -3.28
CA LEU A 15 5.62 9.09 -2.89
C LEU A 15 4.91 10.21 -3.67
N LYS A 16 4.15 9.90 -4.74
CA LYS A 16 3.29 10.88 -5.42
C LYS A 16 2.05 11.25 -4.60
N CYS A 17 1.74 10.49 -3.55
CA CYS A 17 0.54 10.69 -2.72
C CYS A 17 0.47 12.13 -2.15
N SER A 18 -0.58 12.87 -2.50
CA SER A 18 -0.85 14.25 -2.05
C SER A 18 -1.77 14.33 -0.83
N PHE A 19 -2.06 13.20 -0.16
CA PHE A 19 -2.91 13.13 1.02
C PHE A 19 -4.37 13.62 0.83
N CYS A 20 -4.87 13.68 -0.42
CA CYS A 20 -6.20 14.21 -0.75
C CYS A 20 -7.40 13.38 -0.24
N GLY A 21 -7.30 12.04 -0.22
CA GLY A 21 -8.31 11.15 0.37
C GLY A 21 -9.40 10.61 -0.55
N MET A 22 -9.35 10.93 -1.85
CA MET A 22 -10.29 10.35 -2.81
C MET A 22 -10.24 8.82 -2.86
N CYS A 23 -9.06 8.23 -2.69
CA CYS A 23 -8.88 6.79 -2.66
C CYS A 23 -9.60 6.10 -1.48
N GLU A 24 -9.72 6.76 -0.32
CA GLU A 24 -10.27 6.17 0.90
C GLU A 24 -11.75 5.84 0.74
N TRP A 25 -12.52 6.78 0.19
CA TRP A 25 -13.97 6.67 0.03
C TRP A 25 -14.42 5.51 -0.85
N VAL A 26 -13.59 5.14 -1.83
CA VAL A 26 -13.89 4.05 -2.77
C VAL A 26 -13.33 2.70 -2.33
N CYS A 27 -12.65 2.63 -1.18
CA CYS A 27 -12.07 1.38 -0.70
C CYS A 27 -13.10 0.54 0.08
N PRO A 28 -13.50 -0.64 -0.42
CA PRO A 28 -14.49 -1.48 0.27
C PRO A 28 -13.95 -2.02 1.59
N THR A 29 -12.66 -2.36 1.67
CA THR A 29 -12.06 -2.92 2.89
C THR A 29 -11.95 -1.89 4.01
N LEU A 30 -11.76 -0.62 3.68
CA LEU A 30 -11.75 0.43 4.71
C LEU A 30 -13.11 0.48 5.42
N LYS A 31 -14.20 0.45 4.64
CA LYS A 31 -15.57 0.43 5.18
C LYS A 31 -15.86 -0.81 6.01
N MET A 32 -15.39 -1.99 5.57
CA MET A 32 -15.56 -3.25 6.31
C MET A 32 -14.76 -3.29 7.62
N MET A 33 -13.68 -2.51 7.72
CA MET A 33 -12.83 -2.41 8.90
C MET A 33 -13.17 -1.16 9.73
N ASP A 34 -14.46 -0.80 9.80
CA ASP A 34 -14.98 0.35 10.57
C ASP A 34 -14.26 1.68 10.32
N ASN A 35 -13.85 1.92 9.07
CA ASN A 35 -13.08 3.09 8.65
C ASN A 35 -11.74 3.27 9.38
N HIS A 36 -11.19 2.19 9.92
CA HIS A 36 -9.87 2.20 10.53
C HIS A 36 -8.79 2.39 9.46
N ARG A 37 -8.25 3.60 9.39
CA ARG A 37 -7.39 4.11 8.28
C ARG A 37 -6.22 3.22 7.89
N LEU A 38 -5.69 2.42 8.82
CA LEU A 38 -4.62 1.45 8.54
C LEU A 38 -5.00 0.45 7.43
N TYR A 39 -6.28 0.05 7.35
CA TYR A 39 -6.81 -0.90 6.37
C TYR A 39 -7.31 -0.23 5.09
N GLY A 40 -7.17 1.09 4.98
CA GLY A 40 -7.45 1.87 3.78
C GLY A 40 -6.25 1.96 2.84
N PRO A 41 -6.44 2.41 1.59
CA PRO A 41 -5.38 2.59 0.61
C PRO A 41 -4.26 3.51 1.10
N ARG A 42 -4.57 4.60 1.81
CA ARG A 42 -3.50 5.48 2.32
C ARG A 42 -2.74 4.84 3.48
N GLY A 43 -3.44 4.14 4.38
CA GLY A 43 -2.80 3.38 5.45
C GLY A 43 -1.77 2.40 4.88
N ARG A 44 -2.16 1.68 3.82
CA ARG A 44 -1.29 0.76 3.09
C ARG A 44 -0.10 1.46 2.42
N VAL A 45 -0.33 2.57 1.71
CA VAL A 45 0.73 3.39 1.11
C VAL A 45 1.74 3.83 2.19
N ASN A 46 1.25 4.29 3.34
CA ASN A 46 2.11 4.68 4.45
C ASN A 46 2.86 3.47 5.02
N SER A 47 2.20 2.32 5.20
CA SER A 47 2.86 1.08 5.67
C SER A 47 4.00 0.66 4.75
N ILE A 48 3.82 0.76 3.43
CA ILE A 48 4.88 0.53 2.45
C ILE A 48 6.05 1.48 2.67
N VAL A 49 5.79 2.80 2.77
CA VAL A 49 6.84 3.81 2.97
C VAL A 49 7.60 3.58 4.28
N PHE A 50 6.89 3.35 5.39
CA PHE A 50 7.50 3.09 6.69
C PHE A 50 8.43 1.87 6.66
N LEU A 51 8.02 0.83 5.95
CA LEU A 51 8.76 -0.42 5.92
C LEU A 51 9.97 -0.34 4.99
N ILE A 52 9.81 0.14 3.76
CA ILE A 52 10.91 0.20 2.79
C ILE A 52 11.90 1.29 3.18
N ARG A 53 11.44 2.48 3.58
CA ARG A 53 12.33 3.62 3.84
C ARG A 53 12.94 3.60 5.24
N ASN A 54 12.17 3.21 6.26
CA ASN A 54 12.61 3.31 7.65
C ASN A 54 12.95 1.94 8.26
N GLY A 55 12.69 0.83 7.54
CA GLY A 55 12.86 -0.52 8.07
C GLY A 55 11.91 -0.87 9.21
N ILE A 56 10.86 -0.06 9.44
CA ILE A 56 9.94 -0.23 10.57
C ILE A 56 8.85 -1.22 10.18
N TRP A 57 8.76 -2.33 10.92
CA TRP A 57 7.76 -3.36 10.73
C TRP A 57 6.63 -3.24 11.76
N SER A 58 5.40 -3.54 11.34
CA SER A 58 4.24 -3.65 12.23
C SER A 58 3.31 -4.75 11.74
N ASN A 59 2.97 -5.70 12.62
CA ASN A 59 2.04 -6.79 12.30
C ASN A 59 0.71 -6.25 11.76
N LYS A 60 0.15 -5.23 12.43
CA LYS A 60 -1.09 -4.59 11.97
C LYS A 60 -0.94 -3.91 10.61
N GLY A 61 0.24 -3.35 10.32
CA GLY A 61 0.55 -2.78 9.00
C GLY A 61 0.52 -3.86 7.92
N THR A 62 1.14 -4.99 8.19
CA THR A 62 1.14 -6.17 7.31
C THR A 62 -0.28 -6.73 7.12
N ASP A 63 -1.08 -6.83 8.18
CA ASP A 63 -2.50 -7.20 8.08
C ASP A 63 -3.25 -6.21 7.16
N GLY A 64 -3.00 -4.91 7.32
CA GLY A 64 -3.48 -3.86 6.44
C GLY A 64 -3.17 -4.10 4.96
N ILE A 65 -1.95 -4.56 4.65
CA ILE A 65 -1.54 -4.92 3.28
C ILE A 65 -2.30 -6.15 2.78
N PHE A 66 -2.41 -7.21 3.60
CA PHE A 66 -3.01 -8.48 3.17
C PHE A 66 -4.54 -8.48 3.14
N THR A 67 -5.21 -7.54 3.80
CA THR A 67 -6.66 -7.31 3.63
C THR A 67 -7.05 -6.73 2.27
N CYS A 68 -6.10 -6.19 1.49
CA CYS A 68 -6.41 -5.58 0.18
C CYS A 68 -6.98 -6.60 -0.82
N LEU A 69 -8.11 -6.27 -1.45
CA LEU A 69 -8.75 -7.11 -2.48
C LEU A 69 -8.11 -6.98 -3.87
N LEU A 70 -7.14 -6.07 -4.04
CA LEU A 70 -6.54 -5.72 -5.34
C LEU A 70 -7.57 -5.28 -6.41
N CYS A 71 -8.72 -4.74 -5.99
CA CYS A 71 -9.81 -4.37 -6.91
C CYS A 71 -9.51 -3.16 -7.82
N GLY A 72 -8.51 -2.34 -7.49
CA GLY A 72 -8.11 -1.19 -8.32
C GLY A 72 -8.96 0.08 -8.20
N ALA A 73 -10.06 0.08 -7.43
CA ALA A 73 -10.93 1.26 -7.28
C ALA A 73 -10.17 2.51 -6.80
N CYS A 74 -9.23 2.33 -5.86
CA CYS A 74 -8.38 3.42 -5.36
C CYS A 74 -7.40 3.97 -6.41
N THR A 75 -6.83 3.11 -7.26
CA THR A 75 -5.96 3.53 -8.37
C THR A 75 -6.73 4.41 -9.34
N THR A 76 -7.92 3.99 -9.77
CA THR A 76 -8.76 4.72 -10.73
C THR A 76 -9.14 6.11 -10.24
N GLN A 77 -9.32 6.28 -8.93
CA GLN A 77 -9.75 7.55 -8.33
C GLN A 77 -8.59 8.45 -7.89
N CYS A 78 -7.34 8.01 -8.02
CA CYS A 78 -6.21 8.76 -7.52
C CYS A 78 -5.84 9.92 -8.47
N PRO A 79 -6.02 11.20 -8.07
CA PRO A 79 -5.67 12.33 -8.93
C PRO A 79 -4.16 12.50 -9.09
N ALA A 80 -3.37 11.95 -8.16
CA ALA A 80 -1.91 11.97 -8.21
C ALA A 80 -1.33 10.83 -9.06
N GLY A 81 -2.18 9.94 -9.61
CA GLY A 81 -1.74 8.83 -10.45
C GLY A 81 -0.93 7.75 -9.73
N VAL A 82 -1.23 7.50 -8.45
CA VAL A 82 -0.65 6.37 -7.68
C VAL A 82 -1.39 5.09 -8.02
N ASP A 83 -0.68 4.06 -8.47
CA ASP A 83 -1.21 2.72 -8.72
C ASP A 83 -1.13 1.84 -7.47
N VAL A 84 -1.96 2.18 -6.48
CA VAL A 84 -2.03 1.49 -5.19
C VAL A 84 -2.25 -0.01 -5.35
N LYS A 85 -3.01 -0.45 -6.36
CA LYS A 85 -3.22 -1.88 -6.62
C LYS A 85 -1.91 -2.57 -6.99
N GLU A 86 -1.18 -2.02 -7.95
CA GLU A 86 0.07 -2.61 -8.41
C GLU A 86 1.17 -2.52 -7.34
N ASP A 87 1.25 -1.41 -6.61
CA ASP A 87 2.16 -1.25 -5.48
C ASP A 87 1.93 -2.32 -4.42
N ILE A 88 0.67 -2.59 -4.05
CA ILE A 88 0.34 -3.64 -3.08
C ILE A 88 0.67 -5.02 -3.62
N ARG A 89 0.40 -5.30 -4.91
CA ARG A 89 0.76 -6.57 -5.53
C ARG A 89 2.27 -6.82 -5.47
N MET A 90 3.07 -5.83 -5.88
CA MET A 90 4.53 -5.90 -5.83
C MET A 90 5.05 -5.98 -4.40
N PHE A 91 4.42 -5.26 -3.47
CA PHE A 91 4.81 -5.26 -2.08
C PHE A 91 4.55 -6.61 -1.40
N ARG A 92 3.40 -7.25 -1.66
CA ARG A 92 3.14 -8.62 -1.20
C ARG A 92 4.19 -9.60 -1.71
N TYR A 93 4.57 -9.50 -2.98
CA TYR A 93 5.66 -10.31 -3.54
C TYR A 93 6.98 -10.07 -2.79
N TYR A 94 7.32 -8.81 -2.53
CA TYR A 94 8.50 -8.44 -1.74
C TYR A 94 8.48 -9.03 -0.32
N LEU A 95 7.34 -8.97 0.37
CA LEU A 95 7.18 -9.52 1.73
C LEU A 95 7.36 -11.04 1.76
N LEU A 96 6.75 -11.75 0.82
CA LEU A 96 6.77 -13.21 0.76
C LEU A 96 8.15 -13.75 0.36
N THR A 97 8.90 -13.01 -0.45
CA THR A 97 10.22 -13.45 -0.94
C THR A 97 11.37 -13.09 0.01
N ASN A 98 11.24 -12.03 0.82
CA ASN A 98 12.28 -11.64 1.77
C ASN A 98 12.09 -12.19 3.20
N LYS A 99 11.16 -13.15 3.41
CA LYS A 99 10.86 -13.76 4.73
C LYS A 99 10.87 -12.76 5.90
N LYS A 100 10.26 -11.58 5.70
CA LYS A 100 10.03 -10.61 6.78
C LYS A 100 8.66 -10.78 7.45
N VAL A 101 7.99 -11.91 7.19
CA VAL A 101 6.71 -12.31 7.78
C VAL A 101 6.96 -13.43 8.77
#